data_AF-Q5LDI8-F1
#
_entry.id   AF-Q5LDI8-F1
#
_cell.length_a   1.000
_cell.length_b   1.000
_cell.length_c   1.000
_cell.angle_alpha   90.00
_cell.angle_beta   90.00
_cell.angle_gamma   90.00
#
_symmetry.space_group_name_H-M   'P 1'
#
loop_
_entity.id
_entity.type
_entity.pdbx_description
1 polymer ?
#
loop_
_entity_poly.entity_id
_entity_poly.type
_entity_poly.pdbx_seq_one_letter_code
_entity_poly.pdbx_strand_id
1 'polypeptide(L)'
;MSCSTAVKENTTQPDIMETNKKNLGNLLALYPKPMTVVGAEVEGKVNWLVVGHTGVIGHDRILVSMSKSHYTNQGIKKSKRLSVNLVSREMLPKADYVGSVSGATVDKSEVFAYHIGENDTPVIDASPLTMECEVVDIYETDGFDNFICAIVNTYAASDVLDSDGKLDYTKLKPVLFEFPTYSYLATGEIIGKCLNPDKPGMCVKEPMTTDGIVRLSKIEVYPQYLDEYMNYATEVGEISLRTEPGVLTMYAVGEKENPCKVTILETYASREAYEQHIASEHFQKYKQGTLHMVKSLVLSDQTPLNPANKLNNFMQ
;
A
#
# COMPACT_ATOMS: atom_id res chain seq x y z
N MET A 1 3.91 54.17 -54.78
CA MET A 1 2.54 53.61 -54.83
C MET A 1 2.69 52.10 -54.73
N SER A 2 2.59 51.52 -53.54
CA SER A 2 1.35 51.18 -52.81
C SER A 2 0.68 49.91 -53.34
N CYS A 3 0.27 49.08 -52.36
CA CYS A 3 -0.72 48.00 -52.40
C CYS A 3 -0.23 46.55 -52.64
N SER A 4 0.27 45.98 -51.54
CA SER A 4 -0.18 44.74 -50.88
C SER A 4 -1.29 43.88 -51.52
N THR A 5 -1.10 42.55 -51.44
CA THR A 5 -2.07 41.47 -51.08
C THR A 5 -1.37 40.13 -51.34
N ALA A 6 -1.43 39.07 -50.53
CA ALA A 6 -1.92 38.82 -49.18
C ALA A 6 -1.13 37.59 -48.68
N VAL A 7 -0.64 37.62 -47.45
CA VAL A 7 -0.13 36.42 -46.77
C VAL A 7 -1.34 35.51 -46.56
N LYS A 8 -1.33 34.31 -47.16
CA LYS A 8 -2.26 33.25 -46.76
C LYS A 8 -1.79 32.67 -45.43
N GLU A 9 -2.18 33.33 -44.35
CA GLU A 9 -2.41 32.65 -43.08
C GLU A 9 -3.66 31.77 -43.26
N ASN A 10 -3.44 30.48 -43.51
CA ASN A 10 -4.47 29.48 -43.22
C ASN A 10 -4.16 28.86 -41.85
N THR A 11 -4.68 29.55 -40.84
CA THR A 11 -5.51 29.00 -39.75
C THR A 11 -5.84 27.52 -39.95
N THR A 12 -5.48 26.62 -39.04
CA THR A 12 -6.15 26.46 -37.75
C THR A 12 -5.29 25.51 -36.92
N GLN A 13 -4.61 26.01 -35.87
CA GLN A 13 -4.37 25.14 -34.73
C GLN A 13 -5.78 24.78 -34.21
N PRO A 14 -6.11 23.49 -34.03
CA PRO A 14 -7.37 23.14 -33.42
C PRO A 14 -7.44 23.87 -32.09
N ASP A 15 -8.55 24.59 -31.87
CA ASP A 15 -8.91 25.19 -30.60
C ASP A 15 -8.67 24.14 -29.52
N ILE A 16 -7.58 24.32 -28.77
CA ILE A 16 -7.33 23.61 -27.53
C ILE A 16 -8.38 24.19 -26.59
N MET A 17 -9.62 23.70 -26.71
CA MET A 17 -10.64 23.89 -25.70
C MET A 17 -10.00 23.45 -24.38
N GLU A 18 -9.81 24.45 -23.51
CA GLU A 18 -9.03 24.48 -22.28
C GLU A 18 -8.88 23.13 -21.56
N THR A 19 -7.94 22.30 -21.99
CA THR A 19 -7.34 21.36 -21.05
C THR A 19 -6.30 22.15 -20.28
N ASN A 20 -6.42 22.25 -18.96
CA ASN A 20 -5.39 22.78 -18.05
C ASN A 20 -4.12 21.89 -18.02
N LYS A 21 -3.77 21.26 -19.15
CA LYS A 21 -2.68 20.31 -19.32
C LYS A 21 -1.55 20.97 -20.08
N LYS A 22 -0.35 20.93 -19.49
CA LYS A 22 0.89 21.35 -20.14
C LYS A 22 1.55 20.16 -20.81
N ASN A 23 2.02 20.32 -22.05
CA ASN A 23 2.85 19.32 -22.70
C ASN A 23 4.24 19.27 -22.03
N LEU A 24 4.60 18.11 -21.49
CA LEU A 24 5.88 17.87 -20.81
C LEU A 24 6.92 17.14 -21.69
N GLY A 25 6.63 16.91 -22.97
CA GLY A 25 7.50 16.20 -23.90
C GLY A 25 7.41 14.68 -23.77
N ASN A 26 8.47 13.98 -24.19
CA ASN A 26 8.60 12.52 -24.25
C ASN A 26 9.06 11.89 -22.92
N LEU A 27 8.44 12.29 -21.79
CA LEU A 27 8.78 11.80 -20.46
C LEU A 27 8.09 10.46 -20.16
N LEU A 28 8.86 9.47 -19.68
CA LEU A 28 8.30 8.25 -19.08
C LEU A 28 7.67 8.61 -17.71
N ALA A 29 6.34 8.68 -17.66
CA ALA A 29 5.59 9.14 -16.48
C ALA A 29 4.55 8.11 -15.96
N LEU A 30 4.63 6.84 -16.37
CA LEU A 30 3.73 5.79 -15.90
C LEU A 30 4.17 5.25 -14.52
N TYR A 31 3.95 6.09 -13.50
CA TYR A 31 4.28 5.86 -12.09
C TYR A 31 3.07 6.23 -11.20
N PRO A 32 3.01 5.74 -9.95
CA PRO A 32 4.00 4.91 -9.28
C PRO A 32 3.98 3.44 -9.73
N LYS A 33 5.05 2.72 -9.40
CA LYS A 33 5.18 1.27 -9.59
C LYS A 33 5.41 0.58 -8.24
N PRO A 34 4.95 -0.67 -8.04
CA PRO A 34 5.37 -1.46 -6.89
C PRO A 34 6.89 -1.61 -6.90
N MET A 35 7.51 -1.39 -5.75
CA MET A 35 8.94 -1.62 -5.58
C MET A 35 9.18 -3.10 -5.33
N THR A 36 10.10 -3.68 -6.12
CA THR A 36 10.47 -5.09 -6.00
C THR A 36 11.97 -5.25 -5.80
N VAL A 37 12.37 -6.32 -5.11
CA VAL A 37 13.74 -6.84 -5.12
C VAL A 37 13.74 -8.14 -5.91
N VAL A 38 14.55 -8.20 -6.96
CA VAL A 38 14.81 -9.39 -7.76
C VAL A 38 15.95 -10.18 -7.15
N GLY A 39 15.72 -11.46 -6.88
CA GLY A 39 16.72 -12.41 -6.42
C GLY A 39 17.14 -13.37 -7.54
N ALA A 40 18.45 -13.54 -7.73
CA ALA A 40 18.99 -14.55 -8.65
C ALA A 40 20.36 -15.02 -8.18
N GLU A 41 20.75 -16.23 -8.58
CA GLU A 41 22.12 -16.70 -8.42
C GLU A 41 23.00 -16.16 -9.55
N VAL A 42 24.16 -15.62 -9.19
CA VAL A 42 25.24 -15.24 -10.11
C VAL A 42 26.52 -15.90 -9.62
N GLU A 43 27.13 -16.75 -10.46
CA GLU A 43 28.40 -17.43 -10.15
C GLU A 43 28.39 -18.23 -8.82
N GLY A 44 27.29 -18.93 -8.52
CA GLY A 44 27.16 -19.73 -7.30
C GLY A 44 26.78 -18.92 -6.06
N LYS A 45 26.44 -17.63 -6.23
CA LYS A 45 26.12 -16.73 -5.13
C LYS A 45 24.83 -15.96 -5.37
N VAL A 46 24.01 -15.85 -4.32
CA VAL A 46 22.78 -15.05 -4.38
C VAL A 46 23.11 -13.56 -4.52
N ASN A 47 22.37 -12.89 -5.41
CA ASN A 47 22.47 -11.47 -5.63
C ASN A 47 21.07 -10.84 -5.68
N TRP A 48 20.93 -9.68 -5.04
CA TRP A 48 19.69 -8.92 -4.94
C TRP A 48 19.76 -7.62 -5.73
N LEU A 49 18.70 -7.27 -6.44
CA LEU A 49 18.61 -5.99 -7.17
C LEU A 49 17.22 -5.39 -7.04
N VAL A 50 17.14 -4.11 -6.70
CA VAL A 50 15.87 -3.38 -6.81
C VAL A 50 15.48 -3.21 -8.27
N VAL A 51 14.24 -3.56 -8.61
CA VAL A 51 13.66 -3.33 -9.94
C VAL A 51 12.29 -2.68 -9.80
N GLY A 52 12.14 -1.48 -10.37
CA GLY A 52 10.85 -0.76 -10.42
C GLY A 52 10.12 -0.92 -11.76
N HIS A 53 10.82 -1.32 -12.83
CA HIS A 53 10.22 -1.52 -14.15
C HIS A 53 9.67 -2.93 -14.29
N THR A 54 8.52 -3.14 -13.65
CA THR A 54 7.75 -4.39 -13.71
C THR A 54 6.36 -4.17 -14.31
N GLY A 55 5.78 -5.24 -14.85
CA GLY A 55 4.42 -5.22 -15.40
C GLY A 55 3.84 -6.61 -15.59
N VAL A 56 2.51 -6.74 -15.45
CA VAL A 56 1.78 -7.97 -15.77
C VAL A 56 1.53 -8.00 -17.27
N ILE A 57 1.85 -9.11 -17.93
CA ILE A 57 1.72 -9.29 -19.39
C ILE A 57 0.80 -10.47 -19.76
N GLY A 58 0.30 -11.18 -18.76
CA GLY A 58 -0.68 -12.26 -18.87
C GLY A 58 -1.13 -12.67 -17.47
N HIS A 59 -2.17 -13.51 -17.36
CA HIS A 59 -2.65 -13.97 -16.05
C HIS A 59 -1.62 -14.86 -15.31
N ASP A 60 -0.63 -15.40 -16.03
CA ASP A 60 0.43 -16.27 -15.54
C ASP A 60 1.84 -15.67 -15.69
N ARG A 61 1.95 -14.42 -16.17
CA ARG A 61 3.23 -13.84 -16.63
C ARG A 61 3.44 -12.40 -16.24
N ILE A 62 4.68 -12.11 -15.87
CA ILE A 62 5.18 -10.76 -15.62
C ILE A 62 6.40 -10.44 -16.50
N LEU A 63 6.66 -9.15 -16.63
CA LEU A 63 7.84 -8.59 -17.25
C LEU A 63 8.70 -7.92 -16.19
N VAL A 64 10.01 -8.15 -16.27
CA VAL A 64 11.03 -7.50 -15.46
C VAL A 64 12.03 -6.84 -16.42
N SER A 65 12.04 -5.50 -16.48
CA SER A 65 12.95 -4.74 -17.34
C SER A 65 14.14 -4.23 -16.55
N MET A 66 15.35 -4.56 -17.02
CA MET A 66 16.60 -4.32 -16.31
C MET A 66 17.66 -3.79 -17.26
N SER A 67 18.42 -2.77 -16.85
CA SER A 67 19.59 -2.32 -17.62
C SER A 67 20.54 -3.49 -17.88
N LYS A 68 21.04 -3.61 -19.11
CA LYS A 68 22.02 -4.65 -19.51
C LYS A 68 23.31 -4.60 -18.68
N SER A 69 23.60 -3.48 -18.04
CA SER A 69 24.76 -3.31 -17.17
C SER A 69 24.63 -3.96 -15.79
N HIS A 70 23.43 -4.41 -15.40
CA HIS A 70 23.24 -5.00 -14.08
C HIS A 70 23.88 -6.38 -13.97
N TYR A 71 24.69 -6.56 -12.93
CA TYR A 71 25.38 -7.83 -12.62
C TYR A 71 24.43 -9.04 -12.54
N THR A 72 23.18 -8.81 -12.08
CA THR A 72 22.16 -9.86 -11.94
C THR A 72 21.77 -10.51 -13.28
N ASN A 73 21.78 -9.74 -14.38
CA ASN A 73 21.25 -10.21 -15.67
C ASN A 73 21.99 -11.45 -16.18
N GLN A 74 23.30 -11.57 -15.94
CA GLN A 74 24.07 -12.73 -16.41
C GLN A 74 23.64 -14.03 -15.70
N GLY A 75 23.33 -13.93 -14.40
CA GLY A 75 22.81 -15.04 -13.61
C GLY A 75 21.47 -15.50 -14.15
N ILE A 76 20.54 -14.55 -14.32
CA ILE A 76 19.21 -14.78 -14.86
C ILE A 76 19.28 -15.38 -16.28
N LYS A 77 20.14 -14.86 -17.16
CA LYS A 77 20.28 -15.38 -18.53
C LYS A 77 20.77 -16.82 -18.55
N LYS A 78 21.65 -17.20 -17.61
CA LYS A 78 22.23 -18.53 -17.48
C LYS A 78 21.27 -19.53 -16.82
N SER A 79 20.66 -19.14 -15.69
CA SER A 79 19.78 -20.01 -14.90
C SER A 79 18.35 -20.08 -15.44
N LYS A 80 17.92 -19.04 -16.16
CA LYS A 80 16.51 -18.80 -16.54
C LYS A 80 15.56 -18.75 -15.36
N ARG A 81 16.06 -18.40 -14.18
CA ARG A 81 15.31 -18.40 -12.92
C ARG A 81 15.58 -17.14 -12.11
N LEU A 82 14.53 -16.59 -11.53
CA LEU A 82 14.59 -15.43 -10.61
C LEU A 82 13.39 -15.42 -9.67
N SER A 83 13.54 -14.77 -8.51
CA SER A 83 12.41 -14.40 -7.65
C SER A 83 12.11 -12.91 -7.77
N VAL A 84 10.84 -12.52 -7.59
CA VAL A 84 10.39 -11.13 -7.47
C VAL A 84 9.73 -10.95 -6.11
N ASN A 85 10.38 -10.18 -5.23
CA ASN A 85 9.99 -10.01 -3.84
C ASN A 85 9.41 -8.59 -3.67
N LEU A 86 8.16 -8.45 -3.20
CA LEU A 86 7.60 -7.13 -2.88
C LEU A 86 8.33 -6.52 -1.68
N VAL A 87 8.55 -5.21 -1.72
CA VAL A 87 9.21 -4.47 -0.65
C VAL A 87 8.16 -3.93 0.32
N SER A 88 8.23 -4.33 1.59
CA SER A 88 7.49 -3.67 2.67
C SER A 88 8.21 -2.41 3.15
N ARG A 89 7.53 -1.58 3.96
CA ARG A 89 8.14 -0.38 4.58
C ARG A 89 9.38 -0.72 5.40
N GLU A 90 9.35 -1.85 6.11
CA GLU A 90 10.44 -2.32 6.97
C GLU A 90 11.65 -2.79 6.16
N MET A 91 11.40 -3.37 4.98
CA MET A 91 12.45 -3.80 4.05
C MET A 91 13.14 -2.63 3.35
N LEU A 92 12.51 -1.45 3.29
CA LEU A 92 12.93 -0.34 2.43
C LEU A 92 14.40 0.05 2.60
N PRO A 93 14.98 0.20 3.81
CA PRO A 93 16.39 0.57 3.95
C PRO A 93 17.35 -0.44 3.33
N LYS A 94 17.06 -1.75 3.47
CA LYS A 94 17.86 -2.82 2.87
C LYS A 94 17.64 -2.92 1.36
N ALA A 95 16.40 -2.71 0.91
CA ALA A 95 16.07 -2.69 -0.51
C ALA A 95 16.83 -1.55 -1.21
N ASP A 96 16.77 -0.34 -0.68
CA ASP A 96 17.50 0.82 -1.21
C ASP A 96 19.01 0.58 -1.28
N TYR A 97 19.58 -0.07 -0.26
CA TYR A 97 21.00 -0.47 -0.27
C TYR A 97 21.33 -1.42 -1.44
N VAL A 98 20.57 -2.51 -1.63
CA VAL A 98 20.87 -3.45 -2.73
C VAL A 98 20.59 -2.87 -4.12
N GLY A 99 19.79 -1.80 -4.19
CA GLY A 99 19.56 -0.99 -5.40
C GLY A 99 20.67 0.02 -5.68
N SER A 100 21.43 0.47 -4.67
CA SER A 100 22.46 1.50 -4.80
C SER A 100 23.88 0.97 -5.03
N VAL A 101 24.13 -0.32 -4.80
CA VAL A 101 25.44 -0.96 -5.03
C VAL A 101 25.36 -2.15 -5.99
N SER A 102 26.43 -2.38 -6.76
CA SER A 102 26.49 -3.47 -7.74
C SER A 102 27.00 -4.77 -7.13
N GLY A 103 26.36 -5.89 -7.50
CA GLY A 103 26.82 -7.23 -7.15
C GLY A 103 28.19 -7.61 -7.73
N ALA A 104 28.66 -6.87 -8.74
CA ALA A 104 29.98 -7.09 -9.34
C ALA A 104 31.13 -6.71 -8.39
N THR A 105 30.88 -5.82 -7.43
CA THR A 105 31.91 -5.27 -6.52
C THR A 105 31.57 -5.46 -5.05
N VAL A 106 30.30 -5.64 -4.72
CA VAL A 106 29.82 -5.82 -3.36
C VAL A 106 29.05 -7.12 -3.28
N ASP A 107 29.42 -7.95 -2.31
CA ASP A 107 28.63 -9.11 -1.95
C ASP A 107 27.33 -8.66 -1.27
N LYS A 108 26.20 -8.96 -1.90
CA LYS A 108 24.87 -8.67 -1.38
C LYS A 108 24.14 -9.87 -0.80
N SER A 109 24.71 -11.07 -0.88
CA SER A 109 24.01 -12.32 -0.53
C SER A 109 23.40 -12.31 0.88
N GLU A 110 24.13 -11.77 1.85
CA GLU A 110 23.75 -11.73 3.27
C GLU A 110 22.92 -10.50 3.68
N VAL A 111 22.54 -9.61 2.75
CA VAL A 111 21.77 -8.39 3.09
C VAL A 111 20.37 -8.75 3.61
N PHE A 112 19.75 -9.76 2.99
CA PHE A 112 18.46 -10.32 3.38
C PHE A 112 18.64 -11.72 3.93
N ALA A 113 17.85 -12.08 4.94
CA ALA A 113 17.61 -13.48 5.26
C ALA A 113 16.74 -14.08 4.14
N TYR A 114 17.09 -15.28 3.70
CA TYR A 114 16.42 -15.95 2.60
C TYR A 114 16.49 -17.46 2.78
N HIS A 115 15.55 -18.14 2.12
CA HIS A 115 15.62 -19.57 1.85
C HIS A 115 15.58 -19.83 0.34
N ILE A 116 15.83 -21.07 -0.06
CA ILE A 116 15.65 -21.51 -1.44
C ILE A 116 14.22 -22.00 -1.59
N GLY A 117 13.47 -21.39 -2.51
CA GLY A 117 12.09 -21.75 -2.82
C GLY A 117 11.99 -23.05 -3.62
N GLU A 118 10.75 -23.46 -3.95
CA GLU A 118 10.49 -24.73 -4.64
C GLU A 118 11.03 -24.76 -6.08
N ASN A 119 11.31 -23.60 -6.68
CA ASN A 119 11.92 -23.49 -8.01
C ASN A 119 13.43 -23.21 -7.98
N ASP A 120 14.10 -23.53 -6.87
CA ASP A 120 15.53 -23.23 -6.65
C ASP A 120 15.88 -21.74 -6.83
N THR A 121 14.96 -20.84 -6.48
CA THR A 121 15.24 -19.39 -6.45
C THR A 121 15.38 -18.88 -5.03
N PRO A 122 16.23 -17.86 -4.79
CA PRO A 122 16.36 -17.30 -3.45
C PRO A 122 15.13 -16.43 -3.13
N VAL A 123 14.42 -16.74 -2.04
CA VAL A 123 13.19 -16.09 -1.58
C VAL A 123 13.47 -15.31 -0.30
N ILE A 124 13.17 -14.01 -0.27
CA ILE A 124 13.41 -13.17 0.92
C ILE A 124 12.35 -13.46 1.98
N ASP A 125 12.77 -13.92 3.16
CA ASP A 125 11.87 -14.35 4.26
C ASP A 125 10.98 -13.20 4.75
N ALA A 126 11.53 -11.99 4.78
CA ALA A 126 10.83 -10.79 5.23
C ALA A 126 9.89 -10.20 4.16
N SER A 127 9.87 -10.73 2.94
CA SER A 127 9.00 -10.21 1.89
C SER A 127 7.56 -10.64 2.12
N PRO A 128 6.60 -9.71 2.12
CA PRO A 128 5.19 -10.06 2.35
C PRO A 128 4.57 -10.82 1.18
N LEU A 129 5.16 -10.72 -0.03
CA LEU A 129 4.74 -11.45 -1.21
C LEU A 129 5.95 -11.70 -2.12
N THR A 130 6.20 -12.96 -2.46
CA THR A 130 7.24 -13.34 -3.41
C THR A 130 6.67 -14.19 -4.53
N MET A 131 7.11 -13.94 -5.75
CA MET A 131 6.85 -14.81 -6.90
C MET A 131 8.15 -15.45 -7.35
N GLU A 132 8.20 -16.78 -7.44
CA GLU A 132 9.25 -17.48 -8.17
C GLU A 132 8.90 -17.52 -9.65
N CYS A 133 9.90 -17.32 -10.50
CA CYS A 133 9.71 -17.14 -11.92
C CYS A 133 10.70 -17.94 -12.75
N GLU A 134 10.21 -18.46 -13.88
CA GLU A 134 11.03 -18.98 -14.96
C GLU A 134 11.01 -18.01 -16.15
N VAL A 135 12.20 -17.70 -16.68
CA VAL A 135 12.35 -16.84 -17.85
C VAL A 135 12.06 -17.64 -19.11
N VAL A 136 10.93 -17.32 -19.74
CA VAL A 136 10.47 -18.00 -20.97
C VAL A 136 10.93 -17.29 -22.23
N ASP A 137 11.23 -15.99 -22.15
CA ASP A 137 11.71 -15.20 -23.28
C ASP A 137 12.46 -13.95 -22.77
N ILE A 138 13.30 -13.37 -23.62
CA ILE A 138 14.04 -12.13 -23.34
C ILE A 138 13.91 -11.22 -24.55
N TYR A 139 13.13 -10.15 -24.39
CA TYR A 139 13.02 -9.11 -25.41
C TYR A 139 14.07 -8.02 -25.14
N GLU A 140 14.95 -7.79 -26.11
CA GLU A 140 16.02 -6.79 -25.96
C GLU A 140 15.62 -5.45 -26.57
N THR A 141 15.87 -4.37 -25.83
CA THR A 141 15.86 -3.00 -26.34
C THR A 141 17.24 -2.38 -26.14
N ASP A 142 17.45 -1.18 -26.69
CA ASP A 142 18.69 -0.44 -26.47
C ASP A 142 18.92 -0.24 -24.97
N GLY A 143 20.03 -0.80 -24.47
CA GLY A 143 20.45 -0.71 -23.08
C GLY A 143 19.69 -1.57 -22.07
N PHE A 144 18.62 -2.29 -22.44
CA PHE A 144 17.80 -3.06 -21.49
C PHE A 144 17.53 -4.50 -21.95
N ASP A 145 17.52 -5.41 -20.97
CA ASP A 145 16.95 -6.74 -21.09
C ASP A 145 15.54 -6.74 -20.48
N ASN A 146 14.54 -7.19 -21.24
CA ASN A 146 13.19 -7.35 -20.75
C ASN A 146 12.89 -8.85 -20.60
N PHE A 147 12.99 -9.34 -19.37
CA PHE A 147 12.74 -10.74 -19.03
C PHE A 147 11.23 -10.98 -18.96
N ILE A 148 10.74 -11.90 -19.79
CA ILE A 148 9.37 -12.40 -19.77
C ILE A 148 9.36 -13.64 -18.87
N CYS A 149 8.63 -13.56 -17.77
CA CYS A 149 8.70 -14.50 -16.68
C CYS A 149 7.35 -15.20 -16.50
N ALA A 150 7.32 -16.53 -16.58
CA ALA A 150 6.20 -17.33 -16.12
C ALA A 150 6.29 -17.46 -14.59
N ILE A 151 5.19 -17.20 -13.88
CA ILE A 151 5.11 -17.39 -12.43
C ILE A 151 4.91 -18.87 -12.16
N VAL A 152 5.80 -19.48 -11.39
CA VAL A 152 5.71 -20.91 -11.02
C VAL A 152 5.21 -21.11 -9.60
N ASN A 153 5.62 -20.25 -8.66
CA ASN A 153 5.14 -20.25 -7.28
C ASN A 153 4.87 -18.82 -6.81
N THR A 154 3.89 -18.66 -5.92
CA THR A 154 3.64 -17.40 -5.22
C THR A 154 3.49 -17.68 -3.73
N TYR A 155 4.29 -16.99 -2.94
CA TYR A 155 4.31 -17.07 -1.49
C TYR A 155 3.81 -15.77 -0.91
N ALA A 156 2.99 -15.84 0.13
CA ALA A 156 2.48 -14.69 0.87
C ALA A 156 2.70 -14.92 2.36
N ALA A 157 3.09 -13.87 3.08
CA ALA A 157 3.11 -13.92 4.54
C ALA A 157 1.67 -14.10 5.08
N SER A 158 1.50 -14.86 6.16
CA SER A 158 0.17 -15.17 6.69
C SER A 158 -0.59 -13.94 7.18
N ASP A 159 0.12 -12.92 7.62
CA ASP A 159 -0.43 -11.66 8.12
C ASP A 159 -1.00 -10.77 7.00
N VAL A 160 -0.62 -10.98 5.74
CA VAL A 160 -1.19 -10.28 4.58
C VAL A 160 -2.32 -11.04 3.89
N LEU A 161 -2.80 -12.13 4.51
CA LEU A 161 -3.93 -12.90 4.03
C LEU A 161 -5.23 -12.54 4.78
N ASP A 162 -6.35 -12.72 4.09
CA ASP A 162 -7.69 -12.73 4.68
C ASP A 162 -8.05 -14.13 5.21
N SER A 163 -9.25 -14.27 5.78
CA SER A 163 -9.75 -15.55 6.31
C SER A 163 -9.97 -16.63 5.25
N ASP A 164 -10.07 -16.25 3.97
CA ASP A 164 -10.19 -17.18 2.83
C ASP A 164 -8.83 -17.61 2.28
N GLY A 165 -7.73 -17.10 2.84
CA GLY A 165 -6.37 -17.33 2.33
C GLY A 165 -6.05 -16.53 1.06
N LYS A 166 -6.78 -15.46 0.77
CA LYS A 166 -6.50 -14.54 -0.34
C LYS A 166 -5.71 -13.34 0.16
N LEU A 167 -5.01 -12.65 -0.75
CA LEU A 167 -4.28 -11.43 -0.42
C LEU A 167 -5.24 -10.33 0.04
N ASP A 168 -4.98 -9.82 1.24
CA ASP A 168 -5.62 -8.64 1.79
C ASP A 168 -4.77 -7.40 1.46
N TYR A 169 -5.19 -6.65 0.44
CA TYR A 169 -4.51 -5.42 0.02
C TYR A 169 -4.63 -4.27 1.03
N THR A 170 -5.47 -4.40 2.06
CA THR A 170 -5.47 -3.46 3.19
C THR A 170 -4.31 -3.70 4.16
N LYS A 171 -3.66 -4.87 4.08
CA LYS A 171 -2.50 -5.29 4.87
C LYS A 171 -1.21 -5.34 4.05
N LEU A 172 -1.25 -5.89 2.83
CA LEU A 172 -0.05 -6.11 1.99
C LEU A 172 0.75 -4.82 1.69
N LYS A 173 0.05 -3.71 1.45
CA LYS A 173 0.55 -2.33 1.27
C LYS A 173 2.05 -2.22 0.89
N PRO A 174 2.45 -2.64 -0.32
CA PRO A 174 3.85 -2.60 -0.72
C PRO A 174 4.36 -1.16 -0.82
N VAL A 175 5.66 -0.96 -0.70
CA VAL A 175 6.29 0.31 -1.05
C VAL A 175 6.12 0.54 -2.54
N LEU A 176 5.77 1.77 -2.89
CA LEU A 176 5.68 2.25 -4.24
C LEU A 176 6.90 3.12 -4.56
N PHE A 177 7.30 3.14 -5.82
CA PHE A 177 8.42 3.92 -6.31
C PHE A 177 7.99 4.77 -7.51
N GLU A 178 8.50 5.99 -7.58
CA GLU A 178 8.37 6.86 -8.74
C GLU A 178 9.76 7.41 -9.15
N PHE A 179 10.02 7.42 -10.45
CA PHE A 179 11.32 7.83 -10.99
C PHE A 179 11.47 9.35 -11.19
N PRO A 180 10.44 10.11 -11.60
CA PRO A 180 10.57 11.55 -11.84
C PRO A 180 11.17 12.37 -10.69
N THR A 181 10.83 12.05 -9.43
CA THR A 181 11.43 12.70 -8.25
C THR A 181 12.29 11.77 -7.40
N TYR A 182 12.48 10.52 -7.86
CA TYR A 182 13.29 9.50 -7.19
C TYR A 182 12.83 9.20 -5.75
N SER A 183 11.52 9.14 -5.55
CA SER A 183 10.88 9.00 -4.24
C SER A 183 10.19 7.66 -4.05
N TYR A 184 10.15 7.23 -2.79
CA TYR A 184 9.33 6.13 -2.32
C TYR A 184 8.02 6.66 -1.75
N LEU A 185 6.91 6.01 -2.10
CA LEU A 185 5.58 6.35 -1.65
C LEU A 185 4.98 5.18 -0.86
N ALA A 186 4.13 5.50 0.11
CA ALA A 186 3.33 4.49 0.79
C ALA A 186 2.13 4.10 -0.09
N THR A 187 1.78 2.81 -0.13
CA THR A 187 0.49 2.39 -0.70
C THR A 187 -0.66 2.95 0.15
N GLY A 188 -1.64 3.55 -0.51
CA GLY A 188 -2.83 4.10 0.13
C GLY A 188 -3.88 3.03 0.45
N GLU A 189 -5.13 3.48 0.58
CA GLU A 189 -6.27 2.61 0.89
C GLU A 189 -7.02 2.12 -0.37
N ILE A 190 -7.90 1.14 -0.19
CA ILE A 190 -8.83 0.69 -1.24
C ILE A 190 -9.91 1.76 -1.46
N ILE A 191 -9.88 2.40 -2.63
CA ILE A 191 -10.78 3.50 -3.01
C ILE A 191 -11.98 3.07 -3.86
N GLY A 192 -12.11 1.78 -4.19
CA GLY A 192 -13.25 1.26 -4.93
C GLY A 192 -13.17 -0.23 -5.19
N LYS A 193 -14.29 -0.86 -5.53
CA LYS A 193 -14.33 -2.24 -6.05
C LYS A 193 -14.53 -2.21 -7.56
N CYS A 194 -13.69 -2.93 -8.29
CA CYS A 194 -13.83 -3.08 -9.73
C CYS A 194 -15.20 -3.68 -10.10
N LEU A 195 -15.76 -3.24 -11.23
CA LEU A 195 -17.07 -3.69 -11.74
C LEU A 195 -18.24 -3.47 -10.75
N ASN A 196 -18.07 -2.52 -9.82
CA ASN A 196 -19.08 -2.18 -8.83
C ASN A 196 -19.17 -0.64 -8.63
N PRO A 197 -19.62 0.10 -9.66
CA PRO A 197 -19.54 1.56 -9.68
C PRO A 197 -20.35 2.24 -8.56
N ASP A 198 -21.38 1.57 -8.06
CA ASP A 198 -22.31 2.12 -7.06
C ASP A 198 -21.83 1.89 -5.62
N LYS A 199 -20.77 1.10 -5.40
CA LYS A 199 -20.19 0.91 -4.07
C LYS A 199 -18.97 1.80 -3.87
N PRO A 200 -19.02 2.78 -2.94
CA PRO A 200 -17.87 3.59 -2.61
C PRO A 200 -16.72 2.70 -2.12
N GLY A 201 -15.48 3.16 -2.32
CA GLY A 201 -14.31 2.52 -1.74
C GLY A 201 -14.40 2.36 -0.25
N MET A 202 -13.72 1.34 0.28
CA MET A 202 -13.63 1.05 1.72
C MET A 202 -13.22 2.30 2.53
N CYS A 203 -12.43 3.21 1.97
CA CYS A 203 -11.91 4.37 2.71
C CYS A 203 -12.38 5.75 2.22
N VAL A 204 -13.44 5.86 1.43
CA VAL A 204 -14.01 7.18 1.12
C VAL A 204 -14.76 7.68 2.35
N LYS A 205 -14.16 8.62 3.09
CA LYS A 205 -14.78 9.23 4.26
C LYS A 205 -15.77 10.31 3.86
N GLU A 206 -16.93 10.30 4.52
CA GLU A 206 -17.94 11.34 4.34
C GLU A 206 -17.42 12.69 4.85
N PRO A 207 -17.80 13.81 4.21
CA PRO A 207 -17.52 15.11 4.79
C PRO A 207 -18.32 15.27 6.08
N MET A 208 -17.69 15.82 7.11
CA MET A 208 -18.39 16.15 8.35
C MET A 208 -19.48 17.20 8.11
N THR A 209 -20.70 16.91 8.56
CA THR A 209 -21.87 17.77 8.51
C THR A 209 -21.96 18.65 9.76
N THR A 210 -22.93 19.57 9.78
CA THR A 210 -23.15 20.50 10.91
C THR A 210 -23.56 19.81 12.22
N ASP A 211 -24.19 18.63 12.12
CA ASP A 211 -24.59 17.78 13.23
C ASP A 211 -23.59 16.63 13.49
N GLY A 212 -22.41 16.69 12.87
CA GLY A 212 -21.31 15.76 13.13
C GLY A 212 -20.91 15.74 14.61
N ILE A 213 -20.43 14.58 15.06
CA ILE A 213 -20.13 14.34 16.47
C ILE A 213 -18.62 14.23 16.63
N VAL A 214 -18.07 14.93 17.63
CA VAL A 214 -16.72 14.69 18.17
C VAL A 214 -16.91 14.31 19.62
N ARG A 215 -16.39 13.15 20.03
CA ARG A 215 -16.66 12.58 21.35
C ARG A 215 -15.40 12.00 21.98
N LEU A 216 -15.31 12.17 23.29
CA LEU A 216 -14.42 11.39 24.13
C LEU A 216 -15.25 10.37 24.90
N SER A 217 -15.02 9.08 24.62
CA SER A 217 -15.56 7.97 25.40
C SER A 217 -14.52 7.55 26.42
N LYS A 218 -14.78 7.86 27.69
CA LYS A 218 -13.88 7.55 28.81
C LYS A 218 -14.39 6.30 29.51
N ILE A 219 -13.54 5.28 29.54
CA ILE A 219 -13.90 3.91 29.90
C ILE A 219 -12.95 3.46 31.00
N GLU A 220 -13.51 2.94 32.09
CA GLU A 220 -12.74 2.22 33.09
C GLU A 220 -13.05 0.73 32.95
N VAL A 221 -12.01 -0.09 32.75
CA VAL A 221 -12.09 -1.53 32.55
C VAL A 221 -11.66 -2.23 33.85
N TYR A 222 -12.29 -3.35 34.19
CA TYR A 222 -11.79 -4.17 35.30
C TYR A 222 -10.42 -4.78 34.94
N PRO A 223 -9.41 -4.72 35.83
CA PRO A 223 -8.04 -5.11 35.51
C PRO A 223 -7.89 -6.52 34.92
N GLN A 224 -8.71 -7.48 35.37
CA GLN A 224 -8.65 -8.86 34.90
C GLN A 224 -9.08 -9.06 33.43
N TYR A 225 -9.75 -8.07 32.83
CA TYR A 225 -10.22 -8.14 31.44
C TYR A 225 -9.49 -7.17 30.51
N LEU A 226 -8.43 -6.51 30.97
CA LEU A 226 -7.78 -5.43 30.22
C LEU A 226 -7.31 -5.88 28.84
N ASP A 227 -6.53 -6.95 28.76
CA ASP A 227 -5.97 -7.43 27.48
C ASP A 227 -7.07 -7.85 26.50
N GLU A 228 -8.10 -8.54 27.00
CA GLU A 228 -9.24 -8.97 26.20
C GLU A 228 -10.05 -7.78 25.67
N TYR A 229 -10.33 -6.81 26.53
CA TYR A 229 -11.00 -5.57 26.15
C TYR A 229 -10.20 -4.79 25.08
N MET A 230 -8.86 -4.72 25.22
CA MET A 230 -8.00 -4.04 24.25
C MET A 230 -8.04 -4.69 22.87
N ASN A 231 -8.16 -6.02 22.80
CA ASN A 231 -8.35 -6.72 21.53
C ASN A 231 -9.69 -6.35 20.88
N TYR A 232 -10.78 -6.36 21.65
CA TYR A 232 -12.10 -5.92 21.19
C TYR A 232 -12.12 -4.46 20.71
N ALA A 233 -11.50 -3.55 21.47
CA ALA A 233 -11.44 -2.13 21.15
C ALA A 233 -10.60 -1.84 19.91
N THR A 234 -9.48 -2.54 19.73
CA THR A 234 -8.64 -2.45 18.52
C THR A 234 -9.39 -2.98 17.30
N GLU A 235 -10.03 -4.15 17.40
CA GLU A 235 -10.78 -4.76 16.31
C GLU A 235 -11.94 -3.87 15.83
N VAL A 236 -12.80 -3.40 16.75
CA VAL A 236 -13.93 -2.54 16.38
C VAL A 236 -13.45 -1.21 15.79
N GLY A 237 -12.37 -0.65 16.35
CA GLY A 237 -11.72 0.56 15.86
C GLY A 237 -11.29 0.43 14.41
N GLU A 238 -10.56 -0.64 14.10
CA GLU A 238 -10.06 -0.93 12.77
C GLU A 238 -11.19 -1.18 11.77
N ILE A 239 -12.13 -2.08 12.08
CA ILE A 239 -13.23 -2.41 11.15
C ILE A 239 -14.05 -1.16 10.83
N SER A 240 -14.41 -0.37 11.84
CA SER A 240 -15.23 0.83 11.64
C SER A 240 -14.51 1.84 10.75
N LEU A 241 -13.21 2.07 10.99
CA LEU A 241 -12.42 2.98 10.17
C LEU A 241 -12.23 2.46 8.73
N ARG A 242 -12.17 1.16 8.49
CA ARG A 242 -12.01 0.60 7.13
C ARG A 242 -13.30 0.44 6.36
N THR A 243 -14.45 0.38 7.03
CA THR A 243 -15.71 -0.06 6.37
C THR A 243 -16.83 0.96 6.47
N GLU A 244 -16.74 1.91 7.41
CA GLU A 244 -17.79 2.91 7.62
C GLU A 244 -17.34 4.29 7.10
N PRO A 245 -17.96 4.82 6.04
CA PRO A 245 -17.67 6.15 5.51
C PRO A 245 -17.89 7.27 6.54
N GLY A 246 -18.91 7.11 7.39
CA GLY A 246 -19.30 8.07 8.39
C GLY A 246 -18.47 8.04 9.69
N VAL A 247 -17.60 7.05 9.90
CA VAL A 247 -16.68 7.00 11.06
C VAL A 247 -15.34 7.62 10.67
N LEU A 248 -15.10 8.87 11.07
CA LEU A 248 -13.98 9.68 10.61
C LEU A 248 -12.71 9.50 11.46
N THR A 249 -12.87 9.30 12.76
CA THR A 249 -11.77 9.03 13.70
C THR A 249 -12.23 8.03 14.75
N MET A 250 -11.36 7.09 15.06
CA MET A 250 -11.44 6.23 16.24
C MET A 250 -10.01 6.04 16.74
N TYR A 251 -9.65 6.73 17.82
CA TYR A 251 -8.30 6.70 18.37
C TYR A 251 -8.37 6.42 19.87
N ALA A 252 -8.17 5.14 20.23
CA ALA A 252 -8.20 4.66 21.60
C ALA A 252 -6.81 4.83 22.24
N VAL A 253 -6.77 5.39 23.45
CA VAL A 253 -5.56 5.58 24.25
C VAL A 253 -5.78 5.08 25.68
N GLY A 254 -4.80 4.39 26.26
CA GLY A 254 -4.77 4.07 27.68
C GLY A 254 -3.95 5.08 28.47
N GLU A 255 -4.37 5.41 29.69
CA GLU A 255 -3.54 6.20 30.61
C GLU A 255 -2.27 5.41 31.00
N LYS A 256 -1.10 6.07 30.97
CA LYS A 256 0.16 5.43 31.39
C LYS A 256 0.18 5.08 32.89
N GLU A 257 -0.46 5.92 33.69
CA GLU A 257 -0.49 5.79 35.16
C GLU A 257 -1.54 4.79 35.62
N ASN A 258 -2.60 4.61 34.83
CA ASN A 258 -3.64 3.62 35.09
C ASN A 258 -4.14 3.01 33.76
N PRO A 259 -3.51 1.93 33.30
CA PRO A 259 -3.87 1.29 32.03
C PRO A 259 -5.32 0.81 31.93
N CYS A 260 -6.01 0.65 33.07
CA CYS A 260 -7.44 0.31 33.10
C CYS A 260 -8.36 1.46 32.67
N LYS A 261 -7.82 2.68 32.54
CA LYS A 261 -8.55 3.83 32.01
C LYS A 261 -8.19 4.04 30.55
N VAL A 262 -9.19 3.82 29.71
CA VAL A 262 -9.12 3.98 28.26
C VAL A 262 -9.94 5.20 27.87
N THR A 263 -9.43 6.04 26.98
CA THR A 263 -10.18 7.13 26.35
C THR A 263 -10.16 6.93 24.85
N ILE A 264 -11.31 6.98 24.20
CA ILE A 264 -11.43 6.90 22.75
C ILE A 264 -11.85 8.27 22.23
N LEU A 265 -11.05 8.84 21.33
CA LEU A 265 -11.48 9.97 20.51
C LEU A 265 -12.20 9.43 19.29
N GLU A 266 -13.49 9.75 19.20
CA GLU A 266 -14.39 9.30 18.16
C GLU A 266 -14.90 10.51 17.40
N THR A 267 -14.87 10.46 16.08
CA THR A 267 -15.53 11.46 15.25
C THR A 267 -16.41 10.82 14.19
N TYR A 268 -17.63 11.33 14.07
CA TYR A 268 -18.65 10.85 13.15
C TYR A 268 -19.07 11.97 12.23
N ALA A 269 -19.24 11.66 10.94
CA ALA A 269 -19.56 12.63 9.91
C ALA A 269 -20.87 13.36 10.21
N SER A 270 -21.87 12.64 10.72
CA SER A 270 -23.19 13.13 11.08
C SER A 270 -23.74 12.37 12.29
N ARG A 271 -24.89 12.78 12.81
CA ARG A 271 -25.61 11.98 13.81
C ARG A 271 -26.10 10.65 13.25
N GLU A 272 -26.53 10.63 11.99
CA GLU A 272 -26.94 9.41 11.29
C GLU A 272 -25.78 8.42 11.20
N ALA A 273 -24.57 8.88 10.87
CA ALA A 273 -23.37 8.03 10.83
C ALA A 273 -23.09 7.36 12.18
N TYR A 274 -23.27 8.10 13.29
CA TYR A 274 -23.15 7.52 14.63
C TYR A 274 -24.24 6.47 14.90
N GLU A 275 -25.48 6.73 14.50
CA GLU A 275 -26.60 5.78 14.68
C GLU A 275 -26.39 4.50 13.86
N GLN A 276 -25.88 4.61 12.63
CA GLN A 276 -25.48 3.47 11.81
C GLN A 276 -24.33 2.69 12.45
N HIS A 277 -23.30 3.40 12.95
CA HIS A 277 -22.16 2.79 13.61
C HIS A 277 -22.58 1.95 14.82
N ILE A 278 -23.40 2.50 15.72
CA ILE A 278 -23.85 1.73 16.89
C ILE A 278 -24.80 0.58 16.53
N ALA A 279 -25.40 0.59 15.35
CA ALA A 279 -26.24 -0.49 14.83
C ALA A 279 -25.45 -1.57 14.06
N SER A 280 -24.18 -1.32 13.74
CA SER A 280 -23.34 -2.22 12.95
C SER A 280 -23.04 -3.55 13.67
N GLU A 281 -22.79 -4.60 12.90
CA GLU A 281 -22.51 -5.95 13.43
C GLU A 281 -21.26 -5.97 14.30
N HIS A 282 -20.17 -5.34 13.86
CA HIS A 282 -18.91 -5.29 14.61
C HIS A 282 -19.02 -4.45 15.88
N PHE A 283 -19.80 -3.36 15.88
CA PHE A 283 -20.05 -2.61 17.11
C PHE A 283 -20.92 -3.41 18.09
N GLN A 284 -21.94 -4.13 17.61
CA GLN A 284 -22.75 -4.99 18.46
C GLN A 284 -21.93 -6.14 19.07
N LYS A 285 -21.04 -6.76 18.30
CA LYS A 285 -20.06 -7.74 18.79
C LYS A 285 -19.21 -7.16 19.92
N TYR A 286 -18.63 -5.97 19.70
CA TYR A 286 -17.85 -5.25 20.70
C TYR A 286 -18.65 -4.96 21.97
N LYS A 287 -19.84 -4.35 21.83
CA LYS A 287 -20.67 -3.94 22.96
C LYS A 287 -21.13 -5.12 23.82
N GLN A 288 -21.55 -6.20 23.17
CA GLN A 288 -22.02 -7.40 23.89
C GLN A 288 -20.87 -8.16 24.52
N GLY A 289 -19.74 -8.30 23.81
CA GLY A 289 -18.54 -8.97 24.31
C GLY A 289 -17.94 -8.26 25.52
N THR A 290 -17.93 -6.92 25.53
CA THR A 290 -17.24 -6.13 26.56
C THR A 290 -18.12 -5.71 27.74
N LEU A 291 -19.44 -5.98 27.72
CA LEU A 291 -20.38 -5.48 28.72
C LEU A 291 -19.99 -5.81 30.17
N HIS A 292 -19.42 -7.01 30.38
CA HIS A 292 -18.99 -7.49 31.70
C HIS A 292 -17.58 -7.01 32.10
N MET A 293 -16.85 -6.40 31.17
CA MET A 293 -15.48 -5.91 31.35
C MET A 293 -15.43 -4.44 31.78
N VAL A 294 -16.47 -3.67 31.43
CA VAL A 294 -16.54 -2.22 31.67
C VAL A 294 -17.08 -1.93 33.08
N LYS A 295 -16.29 -1.22 33.88
CA LYS A 295 -16.65 -0.70 35.20
C LYS A 295 -17.40 0.63 35.11
N SER A 296 -16.97 1.53 34.22
CA SER A 296 -17.67 2.79 33.96
C SER A 296 -17.46 3.27 32.53
N LEU A 297 -18.45 4.00 31.99
CA LEU A 297 -18.42 4.64 30.68
C LEU A 297 -18.97 6.06 30.81
N VAL A 298 -18.20 7.05 30.35
CA VAL A 298 -18.62 8.44 30.24
C VAL A 298 -18.45 8.90 28.80
N LEU A 299 -19.55 9.27 28.16
CA LEU A 299 -19.56 9.87 26.82
C LEU A 299 -19.57 11.38 26.97
N SER A 300 -18.58 12.06 26.38
CA SER A 300 -18.48 13.51 26.44
C SER A 300 -18.31 14.08 25.03
N ASP A 301 -19.34 14.72 24.51
CA ASP A 301 -19.26 15.45 23.24
C ASP A 301 -18.36 16.68 23.38
N GLN A 302 -17.59 16.96 22.34
CA GLN A 302 -16.55 17.99 22.30
C GLN A 302 -16.78 18.95 21.14
N THR A 303 -16.28 20.17 21.31
CA THR A 303 -16.16 21.14 20.21
C THR A 303 -14.69 21.28 19.85
N PRO A 304 -14.25 20.89 18.62
CA PRO A 304 -12.87 21.09 18.20
C PRO A 304 -12.47 22.57 18.23
N LEU A 305 -11.29 22.85 18.79
CA LEU A 305 -10.76 24.22 18.82
C LEU A 305 -10.42 24.75 17.42
N ASN A 306 -10.00 23.87 16.51
CA ASN A 306 -9.76 24.18 15.11
C ASN A 306 -10.31 23.06 14.20
N PRO A 307 -11.48 23.25 13.58
CA PRO A 307 -12.09 22.26 12.68
C PRO A 307 -11.26 21.93 11.43
N ALA A 308 -10.28 22.77 11.06
CA ALA A 308 -9.38 22.49 9.94
C ALA A 308 -8.29 21.45 10.29
N ASN A 309 -7.96 21.30 11.57
CA ASN A 309 -6.96 20.33 12.05
C ASN A 309 -7.62 18.96 12.28
N LYS A 310 -8.06 18.33 11.20
CA LYS A 310 -8.70 17.01 11.25
C LYS A 310 -7.66 15.91 11.49
N LEU A 311 -7.99 14.98 12.37
CA LEU A 311 -7.24 13.73 12.50
C LEU A 311 -7.69 12.78 11.40
N ASN A 312 -6.80 12.52 10.45
CA ASN A 312 -7.01 11.48 9.44
C ASN A 312 -6.32 10.22 9.94
N ASN A 313 -7.12 9.18 10.23
CA ASN A 313 -6.57 7.89 10.63
C ASN A 313 -6.00 7.18 9.40
N PHE A 314 -4.68 7.08 9.33
CA PHE A 314 -3.97 6.22 8.39
C PHE A 314 -3.54 4.98 9.15
N MET A 315 -4.18 3.84 8.87
CA MET A 315 -3.73 2.57 9.45
C MET A 315 -2.61 2.04 8.57
N GLN A 316 -1.41 1.92 9.14
CA GLN A 316 -0.26 1.38 8.42
C GLN A 316 -0.38 -0.13 8.28
#